data_AF-A0A552Z665-F1
#
_entry.id   AF-A0A552Z665-F1
#
_cell.length_a   1.000
_cell.length_b   1.000
_cell.length_c   1.000
_cell.angle_alpha   90.00
_cell.angle_beta   90.00
_cell.angle_gamma   90.00
#
_symmetry.space_group_name_H-M   'P 1'
#
loop_
_entity.id
_entity.type
_entity.pdbx_description
1 polymer ?
#
loop_
_entity_poly.entity_id
_entity_poly.type
_entity_poly.pdbx_seq_one_letter_code
_entity_poly.pdbx_strand_id
1 'polypeptide(L)'
;MVYFKYGKAFHDLRIQHGFSLSAFEELGIAKSTLSNFENGKSMLSFDRLDFALQKMNVSPLDYSLMINNGEQDNYISIFDEIEHAYYQRNIKQLQYIYEINKEGSNEQKLIAFSARGLYRRLTIEELNEIEFYLRGVQFWGFFELSILANIGDKLDNSIIDNIIEDLRYDKAYYENNLYYRVLIYRFFYKIIFKFIDSEKKEKAQEILMISKQFFMPGDVMSHVIINFAESFYCYYYTDKKQGKMQLQETLKFLKKIGAEDFRKTLKLQYDKRILRENRSEK
;
A
#
# COMPACT_ATOMS: atom_id res chain seq x y z
N MET A 1 -21.64 -10.90 -22.92
CA MET A 1 -20.71 -10.06 -23.71
C MET A 1 -19.79 -9.32 -22.76
N VAL A 2 -18.47 -9.41 -22.95
CA VAL A 2 -17.45 -8.81 -22.05
C VAL A 2 -17.66 -7.30 -21.86
N TYR A 3 -18.18 -6.60 -22.88
CA TYR A 3 -18.38 -5.15 -22.86
C TYR A 3 -19.67 -4.68 -22.17
N PHE A 4 -20.62 -5.58 -21.93
CA PHE A 4 -21.94 -5.21 -21.44
C PHE A 4 -21.89 -4.53 -20.07
N LYS A 5 -20.97 -4.97 -19.19
CA LYS A 5 -20.82 -4.37 -17.85
C LYS A 5 -20.42 -2.90 -17.88
N TYR A 6 -19.56 -2.50 -18.82
CA TYR A 6 -19.11 -1.12 -18.98
C TYR A 6 -20.27 -0.24 -19.44
N GLY A 7 -20.91 -0.62 -20.56
CA GLY A 7 -22.07 0.10 -21.08
C GLY A 7 -23.20 0.24 -20.08
N LYS A 8 -23.52 -0.83 -19.35
CA LYS A 8 -24.55 -0.84 -18.33
C LYS A 8 -24.23 0.11 -17.17
N ALA A 9 -23.02 0.04 -16.62
CA ALA A 9 -22.61 0.94 -15.54
C ALA A 9 -22.71 2.41 -15.97
N PHE A 10 -22.28 2.73 -17.20
CA PHE A 10 -22.40 4.09 -17.74
C PHE A 10 -23.86 4.51 -17.90
N HIS A 11 -24.72 3.62 -18.43
CA HIS A 11 -26.15 3.87 -18.57
C HIS A 11 -26.79 4.24 -17.23
N ASP A 12 -26.53 3.43 -16.20
CA ASP A 12 -27.08 3.61 -14.87
C ASP A 12 -26.65 4.97 -14.29
N LEU A 13 -25.37 5.36 -14.44
CA LEU A 13 -24.87 6.69 -14.06
C LEU A 13 -25.54 7.81 -14.86
N ARG A 14 -25.66 7.65 -16.19
CA ARG A 14 -26.26 8.67 -17.05
C ARG A 14 -27.71 8.96 -16.62
N ILE A 15 -28.48 7.92 -16.36
CA ILE A 15 -29.87 8.02 -15.90
C ILE A 15 -29.94 8.64 -14.50
N GLN A 16 -29.08 8.20 -13.57
CA GLN A 16 -29.00 8.77 -12.22
C GLN A 16 -28.76 10.30 -12.25
N HIS A 17 -27.89 10.77 -13.14
CA HIS A 17 -27.56 12.19 -13.29
C HIS A 17 -28.53 12.95 -14.22
N GLY A 18 -29.60 12.30 -14.72
CA GLY A 18 -30.64 12.94 -15.52
C GLY A 18 -30.22 13.33 -16.95
N PHE A 19 -29.13 12.77 -17.47
CA PHE A 19 -28.65 13.11 -18.80
C PHE A 19 -29.36 12.31 -19.89
N SER A 20 -29.76 12.99 -20.97
CA SER A 20 -30.25 12.31 -22.18
C SER A 20 -29.09 11.75 -23.03
N LEU A 21 -29.40 10.92 -24.02
CA LEU A 21 -28.39 10.45 -24.99
C LEU A 21 -27.73 11.59 -25.77
N SER A 22 -28.45 12.70 -25.99
CA SER A 22 -27.91 13.91 -26.67
C SER A 22 -26.89 14.66 -25.84
N ALA A 23 -26.86 14.47 -24.52
CA ALA A 23 -26.11 15.33 -23.62
C ALA A 23 -24.59 15.27 -23.87
N PHE A 24 -24.11 14.25 -24.59
CA PHE A 24 -22.70 13.99 -24.82
C PHE A 24 -22.27 14.28 -26.27
N GLU A 25 -23.16 14.84 -27.10
CA GLU A 25 -22.85 15.19 -28.50
C GLU A 25 -21.73 16.24 -28.60
N GLU A 26 -21.68 17.19 -27.67
CA GLU A 26 -20.60 18.20 -27.57
C GLU A 26 -19.22 17.59 -27.25
N LEU A 27 -19.20 16.39 -26.66
CA LEU A 27 -17.97 15.61 -26.40
C LEU A 27 -17.59 14.73 -27.60
N GLY A 28 -18.25 14.92 -28.75
CA GLY A 28 -18.04 14.11 -29.95
C GLY A 28 -18.63 12.70 -29.86
N ILE A 29 -19.58 12.46 -28.96
CA ILE A 29 -20.27 11.17 -28.81
C ILE A 29 -21.68 11.28 -29.41
N ALA A 30 -21.88 10.74 -30.61
CA ALA A 30 -23.21 10.69 -31.22
C ALA A 30 -24.19 9.80 -30.43
N LYS A 31 -25.49 10.14 -30.44
CA LYS A 31 -26.56 9.37 -29.76
C LYS A 31 -26.53 7.87 -30.06
N SER A 32 -26.32 7.51 -31.32
CA SER A 32 -26.25 6.10 -31.75
C SER A 32 -25.02 5.40 -31.18
N THR A 33 -23.87 6.07 -31.15
CA THR A 33 -22.64 5.55 -30.54
C THR A 33 -22.83 5.33 -29.04
N LEU A 34 -23.43 6.29 -28.33
CA LEU A 34 -23.69 6.17 -26.91
C LEU A 34 -24.68 5.04 -26.61
N SER A 35 -25.78 4.97 -27.36
CA SER A 35 -26.75 3.88 -27.24
C SER A 35 -26.11 2.51 -27.51
N ASN A 36 -25.25 2.40 -28.53
CA ASN A 36 -24.54 1.16 -28.81
C ASN A 36 -23.57 0.79 -27.67
N PHE A 37 -22.86 1.77 -27.09
CA PHE A 37 -22.01 1.53 -25.92
C PHE A 37 -22.81 1.03 -24.73
N GLU A 38 -23.89 1.72 -24.35
CA GLU A 38 -24.73 1.37 -23.22
C GLU A 38 -25.37 -0.02 -23.33
N ASN A 39 -25.67 -0.44 -24.57
CA ASN A 39 -26.18 -1.78 -24.86
C ASN A 39 -25.08 -2.83 -25.09
N GLY A 40 -23.81 -2.50 -24.84
CA GLY A 40 -22.67 -3.41 -24.96
C GLY A 40 -22.31 -3.82 -26.39
N LYS A 41 -22.75 -3.05 -27.40
CA LYS A 41 -22.52 -3.32 -28.84
C LYS A 41 -21.21 -2.73 -29.36
N SER A 42 -20.68 -1.69 -28.71
CA SER A 42 -19.40 -1.05 -29.04
C SER A 42 -18.73 -0.52 -27.78
N MET A 43 -17.44 -0.17 -27.85
CA MET A 43 -16.74 0.57 -26.80
C MET A 43 -16.62 2.06 -27.16
N LEU A 44 -16.54 2.93 -26.14
CA LEU A 44 -16.05 4.29 -26.31
C LEU A 44 -14.52 4.30 -26.23
N SER A 45 -13.89 5.25 -26.93
CA SER A 45 -12.48 5.55 -26.70
C SER A 45 -12.29 6.12 -25.29
N PHE A 46 -11.12 5.90 -24.70
CA PHE A 46 -10.86 6.25 -23.30
C PHE A 46 -11.03 7.75 -23.02
N ASP A 47 -10.54 8.61 -23.91
CA ASP A 47 -10.70 10.07 -23.83
C ASP A 47 -12.17 10.49 -23.76
N ARG A 48 -13.02 9.89 -24.61
CA ARG A 48 -14.46 10.18 -24.64
C ARG A 48 -15.17 9.67 -23.39
N LEU A 49 -14.79 8.49 -22.91
CA LEU A 49 -15.31 7.95 -21.68
C LEU A 49 -14.93 8.85 -20.49
N ASP A 50 -13.68 9.26 -20.39
CA ASP A 50 -13.19 10.12 -19.30
C ASP A 50 -13.93 11.46 -19.27
N PHE A 51 -14.03 12.16 -20.41
CA PHE A 51 -14.79 13.42 -20.46
C PHE A 51 -16.27 13.23 -20.14
N ALA A 52 -16.88 12.11 -20.57
CA ALA A 52 -18.27 11.83 -20.28
C ALA A 52 -18.50 11.52 -18.79
N LEU A 53 -17.59 10.80 -18.13
CA LEU A 53 -17.62 10.58 -16.69
C LEU A 53 -17.46 11.89 -15.92
N GLN A 54 -16.51 12.75 -16.33
CA GLN A 54 -16.32 14.09 -15.74
C GLN A 54 -17.57 14.96 -15.87
N LYS A 55 -18.26 14.93 -17.02
CA LYS A 55 -19.55 15.63 -17.20
C LYS A 55 -20.61 15.16 -16.20
N MET A 56 -20.56 13.90 -15.78
CA MET A 56 -21.43 13.32 -14.76
C MET A 56 -20.92 13.53 -13.32
N ASN A 57 -19.80 14.22 -13.13
CA ASN A 57 -19.10 14.32 -11.84
C ASN A 57 -18.75 12.94 -11.25
N VAL A 58 -18.38 11.98 -12.10
CA VAL A 58 -17.97 10.63 -11.72
C VAL A 58 -16.49 10.47 -12.02
N SER A 59 -15.71 9.95 -11.07
CA SER A 59 -14.31 9.65 -11.31
C SER A 59 -14.15 8.32 -12.05
N PRO A 60 -13.06 8.11 -12.82
CA PRO A 60 -12.74 6.80 -13.40
C PRO A 60 -12.66 5.68 -12.36
N LEU A 61 -12.26 6.01 -11.11
CA LEU A 61 -12.20 5.06 -10.00
C LEU A 61 -13.59 4.59 -9.58
N ASP A 62 -14.53 5.52 -9.34
CA ASP A 62 -15.91 5.19 -8.94
C ASP A 62 -16.60 4.35 -10.02
N TYR A 63 -16.35 4.68 -11.28
CA TYR A 63 -16.84 3.92 -12.41
C TYR A 63 -16.26 2.50 -12.45
N SER A 64 -14.95 2.34 -12.23
CA SER A 64 -14.30 1.03 -12.17
C SER A 64 -14.89 0.15 -11.05
N LEU A 65 -15.09 0.73 -9.85
CA LEU A 65 -15.72 0.05 -8.72
C LEU A 65 -17.14 -0.41 -9.08
N MET A 66 -17.94 0.44 -9.72
CA MET A 66 -19.30 0.07 -10.14
C MET A 66 -19.30 -1.10 -11.14
N ILE A 67 -18.36 -1.12 -12.08
CA ILE A 67 -18.23 -2.21 -13.06
C ILE A 67 -17.85 -3.54 -12.40
N ASN A 68 -17.11 -3.47 -11.30
CA ASN A 68 -16.55 -4.63 -10.59
C ASN A 68 -17.30 -4.93 -9.28
N ASN A 69 -18.57 -4.51 -9.14
CA ASN A 69 -19.40 -4.74 -7.94
C ASN A 69 -18.78 -4.26 -6.61
N GLY A 70 -18.00 -3.18 -6.68
CA GLY A 70 -17.28 -2.62 -5.54
C GLY A 70 -15.91 -3.26 -5.28
N GLU A 71 -15.50 -4.26 -6.06
CA GLU A 71 -14.18 -4.87 -5.95
C GLU A 71 -13.14 -4.08 -6.75
N GLN A 72 -11.93 -3.98 -6.18
CA GLN A 72 -10.77 -3.44 -6.88
C GLN A 72 -10.18 -4.50 -7.84
N ASP A 73 -9.24 -4.09 -8.70
CA ASP A 73 -8.56 -5.01 -9.61
C ASP A 73 -7.92 -6.19 -8.86
N ASN A 74 -7.91 -7.38 -9.49
CA ASN A 74 -7.53 -8.66 -8.86
C ASN A 74 -6.18 -8.69 -8.14
N TYR A 75 -5.20 -7.86 -8.52
CA TYR A 75 -3.91 -7.83 -7.81
C TYR A 75 -3.97 -6.93 -6.57
N ILE A 76 -4.78 -5.87 -6.61
CA ILE A 76 -5.00 -5.00 -5.45
C ILE A 76 -5.71 -5.80 -4.35
N SER A 77 -6.72 -6.57 -4.74
CA SER A 77 -7.45 -7.43 -3.79
C SER A 77 -6.52 -8.44 -3.09
N ILE A 78 -5.53 -9.01 -3.78
CA ILE A 78 -4.59 -9.95 -3.15
C ILE A 78 -3.66 -9.25 -2.14
N PHE A 79 -3.19 -8.03 -2.41
CA PHE A 79 -2.37 -7.31 -1.42
C PHE A 79 -3.18 -6.88 -0.19
N ASP A 80 -4.45 -6.54 -0.38
CA ASP A 80 -5.36 -6.31 0.73
C ASP A 80 -5.53 -7.60 1.56
N GLU A 81 -5.70 -8.77 0.92
CA GLU A 81 -5.75 -10.06 1.62
C GLU A 81 -4.46 -10.35 2.42
N ILE A 82 -3.29 -10.06 1.85
CA ILE A 82 -1.99 -10.18 2.53
C ILE A 82 -1.96 -9.29 3.77
N GLU A 83 -2.43 -8.04 3.66
CA GLU A 83 -2.49 -7.09 4.76
C GLU A 83 -3.44 -7.56 5.87
N HIS A 84 -4.65 -7.99 5.51
CA HIS A 84 -5.61 -8.52 6.46
C HIS A 84 -5.04 -9.74 7.20
N ALA A 85 -4.45 -10.69 6.46
CA ALA A 85 -3.83 -11.87 7.04
C ALA A 85 -2.66 -11.51 7.97
N TYR A 86 -1.87 -10.49 7.62
CA TYR A 86 -0.78 -9.99 8.46
C TYR A 86 -1.28 -9.45 9.80
N TYR A 87 -2.27 -8.56 9.79
CA TYR A 87 -2.82 -7.97 11.03
C TYR A 87 -3.57 -8.97 11.89
N GLN A 88 -4.30 -9.90 11.26
CA GLN A 88 -5.03 -10.96 11.95
C GLN A 88 -4.14 -12.13 12.41
N ARG A 89 -2.83 -12.09 12.09
CA ARG A 89 -1.89 -13.19 12.37
C ARG A 89 -2.26 -14.50 11.70
N ASN A 90 -2.94 -14.44 10.56
CA ASN A 90 -3.34 -15.61 9.81
C ASN A 90 -2.19 -16.13 8.94
N ILE A 91 -1.22 -16.80 9.57
CA ILE A 91 -0.06 -17.39 8.87
C ILE A 91 -0.51 -18.42 7.81
N LYS A 92 -1.60 -19.16 8.06
CA LYS A 92 -2.15 -20.12 7.10
C LYS A 92 -2.60 -19.45 5.81
N GLN A 93 -3.26 -18.30 5.90
CA GLN A 93 -3.65 -17.52 4.72
C GLN A 93 -2.44 -17.00 3.95
N LEU A 94 -1.42 -16.48 4.66
CA LEU A 94 -0.18 -16.03 4.00
C LEU A 94 0.54 -17.18 3.29
N GLN A 95 0.57 -18.37 3.90
CA GLN A 95 1.12 -19.59 3.29
C GLN A 95 0.31 -20.00 2.06
N TYR A 96 -1.02 -19.97 2.14
CA TYR A 96 -1.89 -20.27 1.01
C TYR A 96 -1.65 -19.32 -0.17
N ILE A 97 -1.60 -18.01 0.08
CA ILE A 97 -1.30 -17.00 -0.94
C ILE A 97 0.06 -17.24 -1.59
N TYR A 98 1.08 -17.60 -0.81
CA TYR A 98 2.38 -17.98 -1.36
C TYR A 98 2.28 -19.21 -2.28
N GLU A 99 1.66 -20.30 -1.81
CA GLU A 99 1.62 -21.56 -2.56
C GLU A 99 0.89 -21.45 -3.90
N ILE A 100 -0.23 -20.71 -3.96
CA ILE A 100 -0.99 -20.56 -5.22
C ILE A 100 -0.32 -19.65 -6.25
N ASN A 101 0.65 -18.82 -5.83
CA ASN A 101 1.29 -17.81 -6.68
C ASN A 101 2.76 -18.10 -7.02
N LYS A 102 3.47 -18.92 -6.23
CA LYS A 102 4.93 -19.13 -6.37
C LYS A 102 5.39 -19.72 -7.71
N GLU A 103 4.51 -20.42 -8.43
CA GLU A 103 4.80 -21.03 -9.74
C GLU A 103 4.16 -20.25 -10.92
N GLY A 104 3.58 -19.08 -10.64
CA GLY A 104 2.90 -18.26 -11.63
C GLY A 104 3.84 -17.36 -12.46
N SER A 105 3.23 -16.34 -13.06
CA SER A 105 3.94 -15.22 -13.70
C SER A 105 4.93 -14.52 -12.75
N ASN A 106 5.80 -13.68 -13.29
CA ASN A 106 6.76 -12.91 -12.49
C ASN A 106 6.05 -12.05 -11.44
N GLU A 107 4.93 -11.42 -11.80
CA GLU A 107 4.10 -10.61 -10.91
C GLU A 107 3.47 -11.46 -9.80
N GLN A 108 2.98 -12.66 -10.13
CA GLN A 108 2.47 -13.59 -9.12
C GLN A 108 3.57 -14.05 -8.16
N LYS A 109 4.79 -14.30 -8.63
CA LYS A 109 5.92 -14.61 -7.74
C LYS A 109 6.22 -13.47 -6.77
N LEU A 110 6.18 -12.22 -7.21
CA LEU A 110 6.36 -11.05 -6.33
C LEU A 110 5.27 -10.96 -5.25
N ILE A 111 4.02 -11.29 -5.60
CA ILE A 111 2.92 -11.43 -4.63
C ILE A 111 3.24 -12.55 -3.62
N ALA A 112 3.69 -13.71 -4.11
CA ALA A 112 4.04 -14.85 -3.27
C ALA A 112 5.16 -14.47 -2.27
N PHE A 113 6.22 -13.83 -2.74
CA PHE A 113 7.34 -13.40 -1.90
C PHE A 113 6.91 -12.33 -0.88
N SER A 114 6.01 -11.43 -1.27
CA SER A 114 5.43 -10.44 -0.36
C SER A 114 4.69 -11.10 0.81
N ALA A 115 3.88 -12.13 0.54
CA ALA A 115 3.21 -12.91 1.58
C ALA A 115 4.21 -13.68 2.44
N ARG A 116 5.16 -14.40 1.80
CA ARG A 116 6.18 -15.20 2.49
C ARG A 116 7.04 -14.38 3.44
N GLY A 117 7.49 -13.22 3.00
CA GLY A 117 8.34 -12.33 3.78
C GLY A 117 7.71 -11.82 5.08
N LEU A 118 6.40 -11.99 5.27
CA LEU A 118 5.71 -11.59 6.50
C LEU A 118 5.71 -12.67 7.58
N TYR A 119 5.94 -13.94 7.24
CA TYR A 119 5.99 -15.05 8.20
C TYR A 119 7.29 -15.85 8.16
N ARG A 120 8.13 -15.72 7.13
CA ARG A 120 9.39 -16.44 6.97
C ARG A 120 10.43 -15.57 6.26
N ARG A 121 11.72 -15.86 6.51
CA ARG A 121 12.83 -15.26 5.75
C ARG A 121 12.74 -15.69 4.28
N LEU A 122 12.95 -14.73 3.38
CA LEU A 122 13.09 -14.96 1.94
C LEU A 122 14.43 -15.63 1.63
N THR A 123 14.49 -16.46 0.59
CA THR A 123 15.76 -17.00 0.10
C THR A 123 16.55 -15.93 -0.66
N ILE A 124 17.81 -16.22 -0.96
CA ILE A 124 18.67 -15.31 -1.72
C ILE A 124 18.13 -15.16 -3.15
N GLU A 125 17.65 -16.24 -3.73
CA GLU A 125 17.05 -16.27 -5.07
C GLU A 125 15.78 -15.41 -5.13
N GLU A 126 14.88 -15.57 -4.15
CA GLU A 126 13.66 -14.76 -4.05
C GLU A 126 13.99 -13.27 -3.92
N LEU A 127 14.96 -12.92 -3.06
CA LEU A 127 15.42 -11.53 -2.91
C LEU A 127 16.02 -10.99 -4.21
N ASN A 128 16.87 -11.76 -4.90
CA ASN A 128 17.47 -11.35 -6.16
C ASN A 128 16.40 -11.09 -7.24
N GLU A 129 15.34 -11.92 -7.31
CA GLU A 129 14.23 -11.70 -8.24
C GLU A 129 13.47 -10.39 -7.93
N ILE A 130 13.18 -10.14 -6.65
CA ILE A 130 12.52 -8.90 -6.21
C ILE A 130 13.41 -7.69 -6.55
N GLU A 131 14.67 -7.73 -6.18
CA GLU A 131 15.62 -6.64 -6.40
C GLU A 131 15.86 -6.37 -7.89
N PHE A 132 15.92 -7.40 -8.71
CA PHE A 132 16.02 -7.27 -10.17
C PHE A 132 14.81 -6.54 -10.75
N TYR A 133 13.61 -6.92 -10.33
CA TYR A 133 12.38 -6.25 -10.74
C TYR A 133 12.34 -4.78 -10.30
N LEU A 134 12.62 -4.51 -9.02
CA LEU A 134 12.54 -3.15 -8.46
C LEU A 134 13.54 -2.18 -9.08
N ARG A 135 14.71 -2.65 -9.55
CA ARG A 135 15.68 -1.81 -10.29
C ARG A 135 15.15 -1.30 -11.63
N GLY A 136 14.16 -1.97 -12.22
CA GLY A 136 13.53 -1.58 -13.48
C GLY A 136 12.32 -0.66 -13.32
N VAL A 137 11.88 -0.40 -12.09
CA VAL A 137 10.69 0.41 -11.82
C VAL A 137 11.00 1.88 -12.08
N GLN A 138 10.27 2.48 -13.03
CA GLN A 138 10.32 3.93 -13.28
C GLN A 138 9.20 4.67 -12.57
N PHE A 139 8.14 3.97 -12.22
CA PHE A 139 6.94 4.52 -11.63
C PHE A 139 6.43 3.59 -10.53
N TRP A 140 6.40 4.10 -9.30
CA TRP A 140 5.95 3.36 -8.12
C TRP A 140 4.42 3.39 -8.01
N GLY A 141 3.76 2.39 -8.59
CA GLY A 141 2.32 2.21 -8.48
C GLY A 141 1.91 1.50 -7.19
N PHE A 142 0.61 1.23 -7.06
CA PHE A 142 0.06 0.48 -5.92
C PHE A 142 0.74 -0.89 -5.74
N PHE A 143 1.04 -1.58 -6.85
CA PHE A 143 1.66 -2.90 -6.85
C PHE A 143 3.06 -2.85 -6.21
N GLU A 144 3.94 -1.97 -6.71
CA GLU A 144 5.32 -1.84 -6.23
C GLU A 144 5.34 -1.32 -4.79
N LEU A 145 4.52 -0.31 -4.47
CA LEU A 145 4.41 0.22 -3.10
C LEU A 145 3.90 -0.83 -2.11
N SER A 146 3.03 -1.75 -2.55
CA SER A 146 2.56 -2.86 -1.71
C SER A 146 3.67 -3.89 -1.43
N ILE A 147 4.52 -4.17 -2.42
CA ILE A 147 5.72 -4.98 -2.22
C ILE A 147 6.62 -4.33 -1.17
N LEU A 148 6.92 -3.02 -1.31
CA LEU A 148 7.74 -2.29 -0.35
C LEU A 148 7.15 -2.28 1.06
N ALA A 149 5.85 -2.01 1.19
CA ALA A 149 5.14 -2.01 2.46
C ALA A 149 5.19 -3.37 3.17
N ASN A 150 5.30 -4.48 2.41
CA ASN A 150 5.35 -5.83 2.95
C ASN A 150 6.78 -6.30 3.25
N ILE A 151 7.72 -6.08 2.33
CA ILE A 151 9.04 -6.70 2.36
C ILE A 151 10.21 -5.77 2.03
N GLY A 152 9.98 -4.47 1.83
CA GLY A 152 11.03 -3.52 1.45
C GLY A 152 12.17 -3.42 2.49
N ASP A 153 11.92 -3.77 3.75
CA ASP A 153 12.95 -3.82 4.80
C ASP A 153 14.00 -4.93 4.58
N LYS A 154 13.71 -5.90 3.72
CA LYS A 154 14.57 -7.06 3.46
C LYS A 154 15.55 -6.86 2.33
N LEU A 155 15.35 -5.83 1.51
CA LEU A 155 16.17 -5.52 0.33
C LEU A 155 17.58 -5.06 0.74
N ASP A 156 18.53 -5.05 -0.18
CA ASP A 156 19.82 -4.41 0.04
C ASP A 156 19.68 -2.91 0.38
N ASN A 157 20.63 -2.37 1.17
CA ASN A 157 20.57 -0.97 1.59
C ASN A 157 20.74 0.00 0.40
N SER A 158 21.54 -0.35 -0.61
CA SER A 158 21.71 0.50 -1.81
C SER A 158 20.41 0.64 -2.59
N ILE A 159 19.62 -0.43 -2.68
CA ILE A 159 18.32 -0.41 -3.33
C ILE A 159 17.35 0.43 -2.51
N ILE A 160 17.32 0.26 -1.18
CA ILE A 160 16.48 1.08 -0.30
C ILE A 160 16.80 2.57 -0.47
N ASP A 161 18.08 2.95 -0.51
CA ASP A 161 18.50 4.34 -0.69
C ASP A 161 17.99 4.89 -2.04
N ASN A 162 18.16 4.16 -3.16
CA ASN A 162 17.64 4.57 -4.47
C ASN A 162 16.11 4.75 -4.46
N ILE A 163 15.37 3.81 -3.86
CA ILE A 163 13.91 3.88 -3.77
C ILE A 163 13.48 5.14 -3.00
N ILE A 164 14.16 5.46 -1.90
CA ILE A 164 13.85 6.65 -1.12
C ILE A 164 14.13 7.92 -1.93
N GLU A 165 15.19 7.94 -2.74
CA GLU A 165 15.47 9.05 -3.64
C GLU A 165 14.36 9.22 -4.69
N ASP A 166 13.91 8.14 -5.33
CA ASP A 166 12.80 8.16 -6.30
C ASP A 166 11.51 8.72 -5.68
N LEU A 167 11.13 8.20 -4.50
CA LEU A 167 9.93 8.66 -3.78
C LEU A 167 10.01 10.14 -3.37
N ARG A 168 11.22 10.66 -3.15
CA ARG A 168 11.44 12.08 -2.83
C ARG A 168 11.46 12.95 -4.08
N TYR A 169 11.96 12.44 -5.19
CA TYR A 169 12.01 13.17 -6.46
C TYR A 169 10.59 13.54 -6.92
N ASP A 170 9.67 12.58 -6.90
CA ASP A 170 8.26 12.79 -7.27
C ASP A 170 7.32 12.89 -6.05
N LYS A 171 7.80 13.48 -4.95
CA LYS A 171 7.08 13.54 -3.66
C LYS A 171 5.62 13.99 -3.79
N ALA A 172 5.37 15.05 -4.56
CA ALA A 172 4.03 15.61 -4.73
C ALA A 172 3.05 14.60 -5.35
N TYR A 173 3.54 13.75 -6.26
CA TYR A 173 2.74 12.69 -6.86
C TYR A 173 2.27 11.69 -5.81
N TYR A 174 3.19 11.24 -4.95
CA TYR A 174 2.91 10.24 -3.93
C TYR A 174 2.13 10.79 -2.74
N GLU A 175 2.40 12.03 -2.30
CA GLU A 175 1.73 12.59 -1.13
C GLU A 175 0.26 12.89 -1.39
N ASN A 176 -0.15 13.15 -2.64
CA ASN A 176 -1.55 13.48 -2.94
C ASN A 176 -2.49 12.27 -2.85
N ASN A 177 -1.97 11.04 -2.85
CA ASN A 177 -2.77 9.82 -2.79
C ASN A 177 -2.70 9.16 -1.40
N LEU A 178 -3.83 9.06 -0.70
CA LEU A 178 -3.92 8.47 0.65
C LEU A 178 -3.38 7.03 0.71
N TYR A 179 -3.74 6.18 -0.25
CA TYR A 179 -3.31 4.78 -0.28
C TYR A 179 -1.79 4.68 -0.45
N TYR A 180 -1.22 5.53 -1.32
CA TYR A 180 0.24 5.56 -1.52
C TYR A 180 0.97 6.02 -0.25
N ARG A 181 0.47 7.09 0.41
CA ARG A 181 1.02 7.52 1.70
C ARG A 181 1.03 6.38 2.71
N VAL A 182 -0.09 5.68 2.90
CA VAL A 182 -0.18 4.56 3.85
C VAL A 182 0.88 3.48 3.56
N LEU A 183 1.05 3.08 2.30
CA LEU A 183 2.04 2.07 1.91
C LEU A 183 3.48 2.56 2.13
N ILE A 184 3.77 3.83 1.78
CA ILE A 184 5.08 4.45 2.00
C ILE A 184 5.42 4.51 3.49
N TYR A 185 4.45 4.87 4.35
CA TYR A 185 4.66 4.86 5.79
C TYR A 185 4.90 3.46 6.35
N ARG A 186 4.18 2.46 5.82
CA ARG A 186 4.41 1.04 6.14
C ARG A 186 5.81 0.58 5.73
N PHE A 187 6.34 1.09 4.63
CA PHE A 187 7.72 0.86 4.22
C PHE A 187 8.73 1.55 5.16
N PHE A 188 8.57 2.86 5.39
CA PHE A 188 9.49 3.65 6.22
C PHE A 188 9.63 3.11 7.65
N TYR A 189 8.53 2.75 8.35
CA TYR A 189 8.67 2.25 9.72
C TYR A 189 9.49 0.95 9.79
N LYS A 190 9.37 0.08 8.77
CA LYS A 190 10.15 -1.17 8.72
C LYS A 190 11.62 -0.92 8.40
N ILE A 191 11.94 0.06 7.54
CA ILE A 191 13.32 0.47 7.29
C ILE A 191 13.95 1.07 8.56
N ILE A 192 13.23 1.94 9.27
CA ILE A 192 13.71 2.52 10.54
C ILE A 192 14.04 1.38 11.51
N PHE A 193 13.15 0.40 11.63
CA PHE A 193 13.38 -0.80 12.42
C PHE A 193 14.57 -1.65 11.96
N LYS A 194 14.78 -1.81 10.66
CA LYS A 194 15.97 -2.49 10.11
C LYS A 194 17.26 -1.80 10.55
N PHE A 195 17.32 -0.46 10.44
CA PHE A 195 18.50 0.30 10.81
C PHE A 195 18.74 0.34 12.32
N ILE A 196 17.68 0.43 13.14
CA ILE A 196 17.78 0.25 14.60
C ILE A 196 18.31 -1.17 14.93
N ASP A 197 17.73 -2.21 14.32
CA ASP A 197 18.12 -3.61 14.57
C ASP A 197 19.57 -3.92 14.17
N SER A 198 20.15 -3.10 13.28
CA SER A 198 21.51 -3.17 12.76
C SER A 198 22.45 -2.11 13.36
N GLU A 199 22.01 -1.41 14.41
CA GLU A 199 22.78 -0.39 15.13
C GLU A 199 23.26 0.80 14.27
N LYS A 200 22.57 1.08 13.15
CA LYS A 200 22.86 2.19 12.24
C LYS A 200 22.07 3.44 12.63
N LYS A 201 22.50 4.12 13.70
CA LYS A 201 21.82 5.28 14.30
C LYS A 201 21.56 6.40 13.29
N GLU A 202 22.56 6.81 12.52
CA GLU A 202 22.49 7.96 11.61
C GLU A 202 21.48 7.69 10.50
N LYS A 203 21.52 6.50 9.89
CA LYS A 203 20.55 6.07 8.88
C LYS A 203 19.13 5.98 9.45
N ALA A 204 18.94 5.44 10.66
CA ALA A 204 17.62 5.40 11.29
C ALA A 204 17.05 6.82 11.52
N GLN A 205 17.90 7.77 11.93
CA GLN A 205 17.50 9.17 12.12
C GLN A 205 17.15 9.85 10.80
N GLU A 206 17.96 9.62 9.75
CA GLU A 206 17.71 10.14 8.40
C GLU A 206 16.32 9.69 7.90
N ILE A 207 16.01 8.39 7.97
CA ILE A 207 14.71 7.89 7.52
C ILE A 207 13.56 8.42 8.37
N LEU A 208 13.75 8.58 9.68
CA LEU A 208 12.77 9.26 10.54
C LEU A 208 12.50 10.69 10.06
N MET A 209 13.53 11.47 9.76
CA MET A 209 13.37 12.85 9.27
C MET A 209 12.67 12.88 7.91
N ILE A 210 13.02 11.99 6.98
CA ILE A 210 12.37 11.88 5.67
C ILE A 210 10.89 11.52 5.83
N SER A 211 10.57 10.52 6.65
CA SER A 211 9.19 10.07 6.84
C SER A 211 8.24 11.18 7.30
N LYS A 212 8.74 12.10 8.15
CA LYS A 212 7.96 13.24 8.66
C LYS A 212 7.57 14.26 7.58
N GLN A 213 8.24 14.26 6.43
CA GLN A 213 7.97 15.18 5.33
C GLN A 213 6.72 14.81 4.52
N PHE A 214 6.26 13.57 4.60
CA PHE A 214 5.10 13.07 3.83
C PHE A 214 3.75 13.30 4.54
N PHE A 215 3.74 13.86 5.76
CA PHE A 215 2.58 13.78 6.65
C PHE A 215 1.44 14.69 6.18
N MET A 216 0.23 14.13 6.15
CA MET A 216 -1.00 14.91 6.15
C MET A 216 -1.72 14.82 7.50
N PRO A 217 -2.36 15.90 7.99
CA PRO A 217 -3.03 15.90 9.30
C PRO A 217 -4.04 14.77 9.53
N GLY A 218 -4.65 14.25 8.46
CA GLY A 218 -5.62 13.15 8.50
C GLY A 218 -5.00 11.74 8.62
N ASP A 219 -3.68 11.58 8.46
CA ASP A 219 -3.01 10.27 8.37
C ASP A 219 -2.73 9.66 9.76
N VAL A 220 -3.76 9.60 10.62
CA VAL A 220 -3.62 9.27 12.04
C VAL A 220 -2.87 7.95 12.27
N MET A 221 -3.20 6.90 11.51
CA MET A 221 -2.54 5.58 11.67
C MET A 221 -1.07 5.58 11.23
N SER A 222 -0.74 6.34 10.19
CA SER A 222 0.63 6.55 9.71
C SER A 222 1.47 7.30 10.75
N HIS A 223 0.89 8.33 11.37
CA HIS A 223 1.53 9.04 12.49
C HIS A 223 1.81 8.08 13.65
N VAL A 224 0.87 7.20 13.99
CA VAL A 224 1.08 6.22 15.08
C VAL A 224 2.28 5.32 14.80
N ILE A 225 2.45 4.78 13.59
CA ILE A 225 3.55 3.85 13.29
C ILE A 225 4.91 4.53 13.25
N ILE A 226 4.99 5.74 12.69
CA ILE A 226 6.23 6.50 12.68
C ILE A 226 6.59 6.99 14.08
N ASN A 227 5.64 7.46 14.88
CA ASN A 227 5.88 7.84 16.27
C ASN A 227 6.31 6.63 17.11
N PHE A 228 5.76 5.45 16.85
CA PHE A 228 6.19 4.21 17.49
C PHE A 228 7.63 3.87 17.11
N ALA A 229 8.03 4.04 15.84
CA ALA A 229 9.40 3.87 15.39
C ALA A 229 10.36 4.90 16.02
N GLU A 230 9.96 6.16 16.10
CA GLU A 230 10.68 7.22 16.80
C GLU A 230 10.86 6.91 18.29
N SER A 231 9.85 6.32 18.93
CA SER A 231 9.93 5.92 20.34
C SER A 231 11.00 4.83 20.57
N PHE A 232 11.20 3.91 19.60
CA PHE A 232 12.34 3.00 19.65
C PHE A 232 13.67 3.70 19.41
N TYR A 233 13.74 4.65 18.48
CA TYR A 233 14.95 5.44 18.29
C TYR A 233 15.33 6.15 19.59
N CYS A 234 14.36 6.80 20.26
CA CYS A 234 14.55 7.40 21.58
C CYS A 234 15.04 6.38 22.61
N TYR A 235 14.40 5.21 22.66
CA TYR A 235 14.74 4.13 23.58
C TYR A 235 16.21 3.67 23.46
N TYR A 236 16.71 3.50 22.23
CA TYR A 236 18.05 2.98 21.99
C TYR A 236 19.15 4.06 21.97
N TYR A 237 18.82 5.29 21.58
CA TYR A 237 19.85 6.28 21.23
C TYR A 237 19.72 7.65 21.91
N THR A 238 18.68 7.89 22.71
CA THR A 238 18.44 9.21 23.33
C THR A 238 18.12 9.11 24.82
N ASP A 239 16.97 8.52 25.17
CA ASP A 239 16.52 8.34 26.53
C ASP A 239 15.71 7.04 26.65
N LYS A 240 16.36 6.02 27.21
CA LYS A 240 15.79 4.68 27.39
C LYS A 240 14.48 4.70 28.20
N LYS A 241 14.38 5.55 29.22
CA LYS A 241 13.19 5.61 30.09
C LYS A 241 12.04 6.27 29.35
N GLN A 242 12.30 7.39 28.68
CA GLN A 242 11.30 8.12 27.91
C GLN A 242 10.79 7.28 26.74
N GLY A 243 11.68 6.71 25.92
CA GLY A 243 11.29 5.90 24.78
C GLY A 243 10.44 4.68 25.19
N LYS A 244 10.80 4.01 26.29
CA LYS A 244 10.01 2.89 26.82
C LYS A 244 8.60 3.33 27.25
N MET A 245 8.49 4.48 27.89
CA MET A 245 7.20 5.05 28.30
C MET A 245 6.32 5.34 27.08
N GLN A 246 6.86 6.01 26.06
CA GLN A 246 6.14 6.35 24.82
C GLN A 246 5.67 5.11 24.06
N LEU A 247 6.50 4.06 23.98
CA LEU A 247 6.13 2.77 23.40
C LEU A 247 4.93 2.14 24.12
N GLN A 248 4.95 2.14 25.46
CA GLN A 248 3.87 1.59 26.27
C GLN A 248 2.59 2.41 26.18
N GLU A 249 2.70 3.74 26.11
CA GLU A 249 1.57 4.65 25.91
C GLU A 249 0.90 4.42 24.56
N THR A 250 1.67 4.25 23.50
CA THR A 250 1.15 3.92 22.17
C THR A 250 0.33 2.62 22.19
N LEU A 251 0.86 1.57 22.82
CA LEU A 251 0.15 0.30 22.94
C LEU A 251 -1.11 0.39 23.82
N LYS A 252 -1.13 1.26 24.83
CA LYS A 252 -2.33 1.54 25.64
C LYS A 252 -3.37 2.34 24.85
N PHE A 253 -2.94 3.34 24.10
CA PHE A 253 -3.79 4.15 23.24
C PHE A 253 -4.51 3.28 22.20
N LEU A 254 -3.77 2.42 21.48
CA LEU A 254 -4.36 1.52 20.49
C LEU A 254 -5.41 0.57 21.11
N LYS A 255 -5.18 0.11 22.35
CA LYS A 255 -6.17 -0.68 23.08
C LYS A 255 -7.43 0.14 23.37
N LYS A 256 -7.26 1.39 23.80
CA LYS A 256 -8.36 2.29 24.17
C LYS A 256 -9.29 2.59 22.99
N ILE A 257 -8.74 2.71 21.77
CA ILE A 257 -9.52 2.98 20.56
C ILE A 257 -10.03 1.72 19.85
N GLY A 258 -9.83 0.52 20.42
CA GLY A 258 -10.29 -0.74 19.84
C GLY A 258 -9.45 -1.25 18.65
N ALA A 259 -8.30 -0.65 18.36
CA ALA A 259 -7.40 -1.06 17.27
C ALA A 259 -6.54 -2.27 17.66
N GLU A 260 -7.19 -3.37 18.08
CA GLU A 260 -6.54 -4.47 18.77
C GLU A 260 -5.61 -5.31 17.87
N ASP A 261 -5.99 -5.56 16.60
CA ASP A 261 -5.12 -6.31 15.68
C ASP A 261 -3.86 -5.51 15.31
N PHE A 262 -4.03 -4.21 15.10
CA PHE A 262 -2.90 -3.30 14.90
C PHE A 262 -1.98 -3.25 16.12
N ARG A 263 -2.58 -3.15 17.32
CA ARG A 263 -1.85 -3.20 18.60
C ARG A 263 -1.05 -4.49 18.74
N LYS A 264 -1.64 -5.65 18.43
CA LYS A 264 -0.94 -6.95 18.47
C LYS A 264 0.26 -6.95 17.52
N THR A 265 0.13 -6.33 16.34
CA THR A 265 1.24 -6.17 15.39
C THR A 265 2.38 -5.36 15.97
N LEU A 266 2.11 -4.17 16.51
CA LEU A 266 3.15 -3.33 17.12
C LEU A 266 3.72 -3.94 18.40
N LYS A 267 2.89 -4.63 19.19
CA LYS A 267 3.35 -5.34 20.39
C LYS A 267 4.38 -6.42 20.09
N LEU A 268 4.25 -7.16 18.98
CA LEU A 268 5.28 -8.12 18.59
C LEU A 268 6.62 -7.44 18.28
N GLN A 269 6.58 -6.27 17.64
CA GLN A 269 7.78 -5.49 17.35
C GLN A 269 8.44 -4.99 18.64
N TYR A 270 7.63 -4.61 19.64
CA TYR A 270 8.07 -4.30 21.00
C TYR A 270 8.70 -5.50 21.71
N ASP A 271 7.97 -6.62 21.79
CA ASP A 271 8.46 -7.79 22.50
C ASP A 271 9.76 -8.33 21.86
N LYS A 272 9.84 -8.35 20.52
CA LYS A 272 11.06 -8.76 19.78
C LYS A 272 12.29 -7.95 20.20
N ARG A 273 12.17 -6.62 20.28
CA ARG A 273 13.29 -5.70 20.50
C ARG A 273 13.67 -5.57 21.97
N ILE A 274 12.69 -5.47 22.85
CA ILE A 274 12.92 -5.39 24.30
C ILE A 274 13.48 -6.71 24.85
N LEU A 275 13.02 -7.87 24.36
CA LEU A 275 13.56 -9.16 24.80
C LEU A 275 14.98 -9.43 24.29
N ARG A 276 15.35 -8.91 23.11
CA ARG A 276 16.70 -9.03 22.54
C ARG A 276 17.74 -8.35 23.44
N GLU A 277 17.42 -7.16 23.93
CA GLU A 277 18.32 -6.40 24.81
C GLU A 277 18.55 -7.06 26.18
N ASN A 278 17.49 -7.60 26.79
CA ASN A 278 17.61 -8.33 28.06
C ASN A 278 18.50 -9.61 27.96
N ARG A 279 18.79 -10.08 26.75
CA ARG A 279 19.71 -11.21 26.50
C ARG A 279 21.14 -10.77 26.21
N SER A 280 21.37 -9.54 25.78
CA SER A 280 22.72 -8.97 25.60
C SER A 280 23.28 -8.37 26.90
N GLU A 281 22.42 -8.09 27.89
CA GLU A 281 22.80 -7.66 29.24
C GLU A 281 23.08 -8.84 30.21
N LYS A 282 23.02 -10.09 29.73
CA LYS A 282 23.34 -11.32 30.48
C LYS A 282 24.51 -12.05 29.87
#